data_AF-A0A7C4FYI7-F1
#
_entry.id   AF-A0A7C4FYI7-F1
#
_cell.length_a   1.000
_cell.length_b   1.000
_cell.length_c   1.000
_cell.angle_alpha   90.00
_cell.angle_beta   90.00
_cell.angle_gamma   90.00
#
_symmetry.space_group_name_H-M   'P 1'
#
loop_
_entity.id
_entity.type
_entity.pdbx_description
1 polymer ?
#
loop_
_entity_poly.entity_id
_entity_poly.type
_entity_poly.pdbx_seq_one_letter_code
_entity_poly.pdbx_strand_id
1 'polypeptide(L)'
;MSTRVTKKMVTPFESCGATGAVLLLNLFDPQIPTFRLFLEAVKNASLPFLVVGNKLDLVNKETVAKIQAELGQEFPVMSLLTGENVASVIEEIERRFPQGSRIIVLGIFNAGKTSLIARLTGKALKIGDLPGTTLEFEEHEWNGRVLIDSVGQVIDVNRPLMVGYDFTGCETPEEMFEKALRLEAEGILSSIPSAKEGFLLALEAIHERIRKGGKIVTTGAGASALVAEEIAGQCYETGVPCLCITNNMAQALPVSFAKGTGEEEGGLARFIADQVTEKDVLIGISASGGTGFVYEAVRLARQKGALTVAITENRDSPLGKNAEIVIKSNAKPEGPSSTRIQTAHLAIGHALVCILAALRGVTAEESIQYMLPEKIATKKMGIK
;
A
#
# COMPACT_ATOMS: atom_id res chain seq x y z
N MET A 1 0.27 42.34 7.75
CA MET A 1 -0.73 41.60 6.95
C MET A 1 -0.12 40.26 6.60
N SER A 2 -0.56 39.20 7.27
CA SER A 2 -0.08 37.82 7.05
C SER A 2 -0.58 37.33 5.70
N THR A 3 0.33 37.21 4.74
CA THR A 3 0.08 36.46 3.50
C THR A 3 -0.08 35.00 3.91
N ARG A 4 -1.33 34.53 4.03
CA ARG A 4 -1.66 33.10 4.03
C ARG A 4 -0.98 32.49 2.80
N VAL A 5 0.11 31.75 3.01
CA VAL A 5 0.68 30.89 1.98
C VAL A 5 -0.35 29.78 1.77
N THR A 6 -1.25 29.97 0.80
CA THR A 6 -2.13 28.92 0.32
C THR A 6 -1.24 27.82 -0.24
N LYS A 7 -1.26 26.64 0.41
CA LYS A 7 -0.57 25.44 -0.06
C LYS A 7 -0.98 25.18 -1.51
N LYS A 8 -0.14 25.51 -2.47
CA LYS A 8 -0.31 25.05 -3.84
C LYS A 8 0.11 23.58 -3.86
N MET A 9 -0.87 22.66 -3.91
CA MET A 9 -0.62 21.36 -4.54
C MET A 9 -0.32 21.66 -6.01
N VAL A 10 0.97 21.78 -6.35
CA VAL A 10 1.39 21.94 -7.74
C VAL A 10 1.54 20.53 -8.30
N THR A 11 0.44 19.95 -8.75
CA THR A 11 0.57 19.06 -9.91
C THR A 11 1.09 19.96 -11.03
N PRO A 12 2.07 19.54 -11.83
CA PRO A 12 2.73 20.45 -12.76
C PRO A 12 1.87 20.61 -14.03
N PHE A 13 0.56 20.82 -13.84
CA PHE A 13 -0.47 21.07 -14.84
C PHE A 13 -0.07 22.22 -15.76
N GLU A 14 0.51 23.29 -15.20
CA GLU A 14 1.05 24.42 -15.95
C GLU A 14 2.26 24.00 -16.80
N SER A 15 3.16 23.16 -16.26
CA SER A 15 4.34 22.69 -17.00
C SER A 15 4.01 21.76 -18.16
N CYS A 16 2.94 20.98 -18.04
CA CYS A 16 2.46 20.09 -19.09
C CYS A 16 1.33 20.74 -19.92
N GLY A 17 1.01 22.02 -19.68
CA GLY A 17 -0.01 22.77 -20.41
C GLY A 17 -1.39 22.11 -20.39
N ALA A 18 -1.75 21.41 -19.31
CA ALA A 18 -3.04 20.72 -19.21
C ALA A 18 -4.20 21.73 -19.22
N THR A 19 -5.23 21.44 -20.01
CA THR A 19 -6.46 22.25 -20.13
C THR A 19 -7.69 21.53 -19.58
N GLY A 20 -7.53 20.30 -19.10
CA GLY A 20 -8.58 19.50 -18.47
C GLY A 20 -8.02 18.26 -17.78
N ALA A 21 -8.83 17.61 -16.94
CA ALA A 21 -8.40 16.44 -16.17
C ALA A 21 -9.45 15.31 -16.15
N VAL A 22 -9.01 14.07 -16.33
CA VAL A 22 -9.81 12.87 -16.05
C VAL A 22 -9.25 12.23 -14.79
N LEU A 23 -10.04 12.14 -13.72
CA LEU A 23 -9.66 11.49 -12.47
C LEU A 23 -10.25 10.08 -12.42
N LEU A 24 -9.40 9.07 -12.59
CA LEU A 24 -9.75 7.67 -12.45
C LEU A 24 -9.71 7.22 -10.99
N LEU A 25 -10.85 6.73 -10.53
CA LEU A 25 -11.02 6.12 -9.22
C LEU A 25 -11.07 4.60 -9.35
N ASN A 26 -10.25 3.88 -8.59
CA ASN A 26 -10.37 2.42 -8.47
C ASN A 26 -11.56 2.09 -7.57
N LEU A 27 -12.68 1.59 -8.12
CA LEU A 27 -13.88 1.31 -7.31
C LEU A 27 -13.65 0.20 -6.27
N PHE A 28 -12.77 -0.75 -6.56
CA PHE A 28 -12.45 -1.86 -5.67
C PHE A 28 -11.57 -1.43 -4.48
N ASP A 29 -10.62 -0.52 -4.74
CA ASP A 29 -9.78 0.09 -3.71
C ASP A 29 -9.72 1.61 -3.88
N PRO A 30 -10.74 2.35 -3.41
CA PRO A 30 -10.93 3.75 -3.79
C PRO A 30 -9.95 4.73 -3.14
N GLN A 31 -9.34 4.37 -2.01
CA GLN A 31 -8.42 5.23 -1.25
C GLN A 31 -8.91 6.69 -1.18
N ILE A 32 -10.15 6.86 -0.71
CA ILE A 32 -10.91 8.12 -0.77
C ILE A 32 -10.13 9.35 -0.25
N PRO A 33 -9.40 9.28 0.88
CA PRO A 33 -8.60 10.42 1.33
C PRO A 33 -7.56 10.87 0.29
N THR A 34 -6.82 9.93 -0.29
CA THR A 34 -5.83 10.21 -1.33
C THR A 34 -6.50 10.75 -2.60
N PHE A 35 -7.64 10.18 -2.99
CA PHE A 35 -8.40 10.65 -4.14
C PHE A 35 -8.91 12.09 -3.99
N ARG A 36 -9.32 12.47 -2.77
CA ARG A 36 -9.72 13.85 -2.45
C ARG A 36 -8.60 14.85 -2.68
N LEU A 37 -7.34 14.48 -2.45
CA LEU A 37 -6.20 15.35 -2.75
C LEU A 37 -6.08 15.63 -4.26
N PHE A 38 -6.24 14.62 -5.12
CA PHE A 38 -6.28 14.83 -6.58
C PHE A 38 -7.43 15.77 -6.98
N LEU A 39 -8.61 15.56 -6.41
CA LEU A 39 -9.78 16.42 -6.65
C LEU A 39 -9.53 17.86 -6.24
N GLU A 40 -8.98 18.09 -5.06
CA GLU A 40 -8.63 19.42 -4.56
C GLU A 40 -7.56 20.08 -5.42
N ALA A 41 -6.53 19.35 -5.85
CA ALA A 41 -5.48 19.88 -6.72
C ALA A 41 -6.04 20.37 -8.06
N VAL A 42 -6.91 19.58 -8.69
CA VAL A 42 -7.56 19.94 -9.96
C VAL A 42 -8.52 21.13 -9.79
N LYS A 43 -9.29 21.16 -8.69
CA LYS A 43 -10.15 22.30 -8.35
C LYS A 43 -9.35 23.59 -8.14
N ASN A 44 -8.24 23.52 -7.41
CA ASN A 44 -7.36 24.66 -7.16
C ASN A 44 -6.71 25.18 -8.45
N ALA A 45 -6.42 24.29 -9.40
CA ALA A 45 -5.92 24.64 -10.73
C ALA A 45 -7.01 25.17 -11.67
N SER A 46 -8.28 25.21 -11.24
CA SER A 46 -9.43 25.64 -12.05
C SER A 46 -9.57 24.88 -13.38
N LEU A 47 -9.11 23.63 -13.42
CA LEU A 47 -9.23 22.79 -14.61
C LEU A 47 -10.62 22.16 -14.70
N PRO A 48 -11.28 22.18 -15.88
CA PRO A 48 -12.44 21.33 -16.13
C PRO A 48 -12.07 19.87 -15.90
N PHE A 49 -12.94 19.12 -15.22
CA PHE A 49 -12.62 17.73 -14.89
C PHE A 49 -13.81 16.76 -14.99
N LEU A 50 -13.47 15.48 -15.12
CA LEU A 50 -14.39 14.36 -15.05
C LEU A 50 -13.83 13.31 -14.08
N VAL A 51 -14.62 12.94 -13.08
CA VAL A 51 -14.34 11.76 -12.26
C VAL A 51 -14.91 10.54 -12.96
N VAL A 52 -14.16 9.44 -12.98
CA VAL A 52 -14.61 8.17 -13.57
C VAL A 52 -14.24 7.03 -12.63
N GLY A 53 -15.23 6.22 -12.23
CA GLY A 53 -14.98 4.99 -11.50
C GLY A 53 -14.61 3.86 -12.45
N ASN A 54 -13.49 3.18 -12.21
CA ASN A 54 -13.05 2.01 -12.97
C ASN A 54 -13.06 0.76 -12.07
N LYS A 55 -12.96 -0.44 -12.67
CA LYS A 55 -13.08 -1.75 -12.01
C LYS A 55 -14.49 -2.05 -11.49
N LEU A 56 -15.50 -1.65 -12.25
CA LEU A 56 -16.90 -1.96 -11.96
C LEU A 56 -17.15 -3.47 -11.81
N ASP A 57 -16.37 -4.30 -12.50
CA ASP A 57 -16.42 -5.77 -12.43
C ASP A 57 -16.08 -6.36 -11.06
N LEU A 58 -15.43 -5.59 -10.18
CA LEU A 58 -15.01 -6.04 -8.86
C LEU A 58 -15.91 -5.55 -7.72
N VAL A 59 -16.93 -4.75 -8.02
CA VAL A 59 -17.79 -4.13 -7.00
C VAL A 59 -19.27 -4.22 -7.37
N ASN A 60 -20.13 -4.08 -6.37
CA ASN A 60 -21.58 -4.04 -6.57
C ASN A 60 -22.12 -2.60 -6.54
N LYS A 61 -23.40 -2.42 -6.90
CA LYS A 61 -24.07 -1.11 -6.94
C LYS A 61 -24.08 -0.38 -5.58
N GLU A 62 -24.19 -1.13 -4.48
CA GLU A 62 -24.18 -0.54 -3.12
C GLU A 62 -22.82 0.07 -2.79
N THR A 63 -21.74 -0.62 -3.18
CA THR A 63 -20.37 -0.14 -3.00
C THR A 63 -20.14 1.14 -3.81
N VAL A 64 -20.60 1.17 -5.06
CA VAL A 64 -20.55 2.38 -5.89
C VAL A 64 -21.30 3.54 -5.24
N ALA A 65 -22.53 3.31 -4.78
CA ALA A 65 -23.35 4.35 -4.12
C ALA A 65 -22.67 4.87 -2.84
N LYS A 66 -22.07 3.99 -2.04
CA LYS A 66 -21.32 4.38 -0.84
C LYS A 66 -20.12 5.27 -1.18
N ILE A 67 -19.34 4.90 -2.21
CA ILE A 67 -18.18 5.68 -2.67
C ILE A 67 -18.62 7.05 -3.19
N GLN A 68 -19.70 7.13 -3.97
CA GLN A 68 -20.25 8.39 -4.47
C GLN A 68 -20.74 9.30 -3.34
N ALA A 69 -21.46 8.72 -2.36
CA ALA A 69 -21.87 9.45 -1.15
C ALA A 69 -20.66 9.96 -0.35
N GLU A 70 -19.62 9.14 -0.20
CA GLU A 70 -18.40 9.51 0.50
C GLU A 70 -17.62 10.60 -0.24
N LEU A 71 -17.65 10.65 -1.58
CA LEU A 71 -17.05 11.74 -2.36
C LEU A 71 -17.95 12.97 -2.50
N GLY A 72 -19.23 12.85 -2.15
CA GLY A 72 -20.22 13.92 -2.30
C GLY A 72 -20.51 14.31 -3.75
N GLN A 73 -20.29 13.41 -4.70
CA GLN A 73 -20.60 13.63 -6.12
C GLN A 73 -20.88 12.31 -6.83
N GLU A 74 -21.80 12.36 -7.81
CA GLU A 74 -21.99 11.26 -8.76
C GLU A 74 -20.94 11.33 -9.87
N PHE A 75 -20.65 10.17 -10.46
CA PHE A 75 -19.70 10.04 -11.56
C PHE A 75 -19.99 8.76 -12.36
N PRO A 76 -19.69 8.74 -13.67
CA PRO A 76 -19.84 7.53 -14.47
C PRO A 76 -18.87 6.44 -14.02
N VAL A 77 -19.31 5.18 -14.15
CA VAL A 77 -18.53 3.99 -13.77
C VAL A 77 -18.38 3.04 -14.94
N MET A 78 -17.22 2.40 -15.06
CA MET A 78 -16.89 1.46 -16.12
C MET A 78 -16.02 0.31 -15.63
N SER A 79 -15.92 -0.73 -16.45
CA SER A 79 -14.86 -1.72 -16.35
C SER A 79 -14.04 -1.72 -17.64
N LEU A 80 -12.78 -1.31 -17.54
CA LEU A 80 -11.81 -1.48 -18.63
C LEU A 80 -11.48 -2.95 -18.90
N LEU A 81 -11.74 -3.86 -17.94
CA LEU A 81 -11.51 -5.29 -18.11
C LEU A 81 -12.60 -5.94 -18.97
N THR A 82 -13.88 -5.67 -18.66
CA THR A 82 -15.01 -6.30 -19.37
C THR A 82 -15.52 -5.47 -20.54
N GLY A 83 -15.17 -4.18 -20.61
CA GLY A 83 -15.69 -3.23 -21.59
C GLY A 83 -17.02 -2.59 -21.17
N GLU A 84 -17.57 -2.95 -20.01
CA GLU A 84 -18.83 -2.40 -19.51
C GLU A 84 -18.76 -0.88 -19.34
N ASN A 85 -19.75 -0.18 -19.90
CA ASN A 85 -19.90 1.29 -19.90
C ASN A 85 -18.75 2.10 -20.51
N VAL A 86 -17.72 1.45 -21.07
CA VAL A 86 -16.54 2.14 -21.61
C VAL A 86 -16.94 3.10 -22.74
N ALA A 87 -17.80 2.69 -23.67
CA ALA A 87 -18.23 3.56 -24.77
C ALA A 87 -18.93 4.83 -24.26
N SER A 88 -19.83 4.70 -23.28
CA SER A 88 -20.52 5.85 -22.67
C SER A 88 -19.56 6.79 -21.95
N VAL A 89 -18.54 6.26 -21.26
CA VAL A 89 -17.51 7.08 -20.62
C VAL A 89 -16.68 7.83 -21.66
N ILE A 90 -16.32 7.19 -22.76
CA ILE A 90 -15.56 7.82 -23.85
C ILE A 90 -16.36 8.98 -24.45
N GLU A 91 -17.65 8.77 -24.76
CA GLU A 91 -18.53 9.83 -25.25
C GLU A 91 -18.61 11.00 -24.26
N GLU A 92 -18.64 10.72 -22.96
CA GLU A 92 -18.66 11.77 -21.94
C GLU A 92 -17.33 12.55 -21.85
N ILE A 93 -16.19 11.87 -21.99
CA ILE A 93 -14.88 12.52 -22.11
C ILE A 93 -14.86 13.42 -23.36
N GLU A 94 -15.30 12.92 -24.51
CA GLU A 94 -15.32 13.70 -25.75
C GLU A 94 -16.26 14.91 -25.67
N ARG A 95 -17.41 14.76 -25.01
CA ARG A 95 -18.37 15.84 -24.76
C ARG A 95 -17.81 16.91 -23.84
N ARG A 96 -17.09 16.52 -22.78
CA ARG A 96 -16.58 17.44 -21.77
C ARG A 96 -15.30 18.16 -22.22
N PHE A 97 -14.47 17.50 -23.02
CA PHE A 97 -13.19 18.06 -23.48
C PHE A 97 -13.21 18.24 -25.00
N PRO A 98 -13.23 19.49 -25.52
CA PRO A 98 -13.22 19.74 -26.96
C PRO A 98 -11.89 19.36 -27.62
N GLN A 99 -11.84 19.32 -28.96
CA GLN A 99 -10.59 19.17 -29.70
C GLN A 99 -9.58 20.28 -29.33
N GLY A 100 -8.29 19.95 -29.38
CA GLY A 100 -7.20 20.80 -28.89
C GLY A 100 -6.99 20.73 -27.38
N SER A 101 -7.86 20.05 -26.62
CA SER A 101 -7.67 19.87 -25.18
C SER A 101 -6.44 19.01 -24.88
N ARG A 102 -5.70 19.42 -23.84
CA ARG A 102 -4.63 18.65 -23.21
C ARG A 102 -5.17 18.09 -21.89
N ILE A 103 -5.49 16.81 -21.88
CA ILE A 103 -6.21 16.14 -20.79
C ILE A 103 -5.20 15.34 -19.97
N ILE A 104 -5.00 15.73 -18.72
CA ILE A 104 -4.22 14.92 -17.78
C ILE A 104 -5.07 13.80 -17.19
N VAL A 105 -4.56 12.56 -17.26
CA VAL A 105 -5.22 11.38 -16.68
C VAL A 105 -4.60 11.12 -15.32
N LEU A 106 -5.35 11.42 -14.27
CA LEU A 106 -4.93 11.30 -12.87
C LEU A 106 -5.61 10.11 -12.20
N GLY A 107 -4.99 9.60 -11.14
CA GLY A 107 -5.55 8.52 -10.34
C GLY A 107 -4.48 7.79 -9.56
N ILE A 108 -4.90 7.15 -8.48
CA ILE A 108 -4.03 6.32 -7.64
C ILE A 108 -3.44 5.13 -8.43
N PHE A 109 -2.52 4.39 -7.80
CA PHE A 109 -1.98 3.17 -8.39
C PHE A 109 -3.09 2.18 -8.74
N ASN A 110 -2.94 1.52 -9.89
CA ASN A 110 -3.91 0.56 -10.43
C ASN A 110 -5.32 1.11 -10.70
N ALA A 111 -5.53 2.43 -10.76
CA ALA A 111 -6.82 3.00 -11.17
C ALA A 111 -7.17 2.75 -12.66
N GLY A 112 -6.21 2.28 -13.46
CA GLY A 112 -6.39 1.97 -14.89
C GLY A 112 -6.05 3.13 -15.84
N LYS A 113 -5.17 4.05 -15.44
CA LYS A 113 -4.73 5.21 -16.26
C LYS A 113 -4.17 4.79 -17.61
N THR A 114 -3.07 4.04 -17.60
CA THR A 114 -2.43 3.53 -18.82
C THR A 114 -3.36 2.64 -19.62
N SER A 115 -4.23 1.85 -18.96
CA SER A 115 -5.25 1.03 -19.63
C SER A 115 -6.31 1.88 -20.36
N LEU A 116 -6.76 2.98 -19.75
CA LEU A 116 -7.68 3.93 -20.40
C LEU A 116 -7.00 4.58 -21.60
N ILE A 117 -5.76 5.04 -21.45
CA ILE A 117 -5.00 5.67 -22.54
C ILE A 117 -4.78 4.69 -23.69
N ALA A 118 -4.38 3.45 -23.40
CA ALA A 118 -4.24 2.39 -24.41
C ALA A 118 -5.58 2.15 -25.13
N ARG A 119 -6.69 2.14 -24.39
CA ARG A 119 -8.02 1.95 -24.95
C ARG A 119 -8.46 3.10 -25.86
N LEU A 120 -8.19 4.34 -25.47
CA LEU A 120 -8.53 5.54 -26.24
C LEU A 120 -7.66 5.67 -27.50
N THR A 121 -6.37 5.40 -27.38
CA THR A 121 -5.39 5.61 -28.47
C THR A 121 -5.24 4.41 -29.40
N GLY A 122 -5.72 3.23 -28.98
CA GLY A 122 -5.49 1.96 -29.68
C GLY A 122 -4.04 1.47 -29.62
N LYS A 123 -3.16 2.11 -28.82
CA LYS A 123 -1.75 1.73 -28.69
C LYS A 123 -1.56 0.63 -27.66
N ALA A 124 -0.66 -0.32 -27.96
CA ALA A 124 -0.19 -1.30 -26.99
C ALA A 124 0.84 -0.63 -26.06
N LEU A 125 0.37 -0.09 -24.93
CA LEU A 125 1.23 0.49 -23.89
C LEU A 125 1.62 -0.62 -22.90
N LYS A 126 2.88 -0.60 -22.41
CA LYS A 126 3.30 -1.53 -21.35
C LYS A 126 2.55 -1.17 -20.06
N ILE A 127 1.59 -2.00 -19.69
CA ILE A 127 0.91 -1.92 -18.39
C ILE A 127 1.88 -2.50 -17.36
N GLY A 128 2.65 -1.65 -16.68
CA GLY A 128 3.53 -2.08 -15.60
C GLY A 128 2.74 -2.40 -14.32
N ASP A 129 2.91 -3.59 -13.77
CA ASP A 129 2.37 -3.97 -12.45
C ASP A 129 3.19 -3.38 -11.27
N LEU A 130 4.35 -2.78 -11.56
CA LEU A 130 5.27 -2.23 -10.57
C LEU A 130 5.00 -0.74 -10.32
N PRO A 131 4.63 -0.32 -9.10
CA PRO A 131 4.47 1.09 -8.77
C PRO A 131 5.83 1.80 -8.69
N GLY A 132 6.03 2.84 -9.52
CA GLY A 132 7.01 3.91 -9.25
C GLY A 132 8.29 3.95 -10.08
N THR A 133 8.34 3.43 -11.30
CA THR A 133 9.55 3.53 -12.16
C THR A 133 9.52 4.62 -13.23
N THR A 134 8.38 5.28 -13.48
CA THR A 134 8.27 6.33 -14.52
C THR A 134 8.37 7.73 -13.88
N LEU A 135 9.43 8.48 -14.20
CA LEU A 135 9.68 9.84 -13.69
C LEU A 135 9.25 10.94 -14.68
N GLU A 136 8.77 10.59 -15.87
CA GLU A 136 8.43 11.51 -16.95
C GLU A 136 6.94 11.38 -17.35
N PHE A 137 6.31 12.50 -17.72
CA PHE A 137 4.95 12.50 -18.29
C PHE A 137 5.00 11.96 -19.72
N GLU A 138 4.13 11.01 -20.04
CA GLU A 138 3.99 10.52 -21.41
C GLU A 138 2.78 11.20 -22.08
N GLU A 139 2.97 11.72 -23.29
CA GLU A 139 1.92 12.34 -24.09
C GLU A 139 1.44 11.39 -25.19
N HIS A 140 0.12 11.29 -25.36
CA HIS A 140 -0.50 10.46 -26.38
C HIS A 140 -1.61 11.21 -27.12
N GLU A 141 -1.52 11.26 -28.45
CA GLU A 141 -2.58 11.84 -29.27
C GLU A 141 -3.81 10.93 -29.34
N TRP A 142 -5.00 11.53 -29.20
CA TRP A 142 -6.28 10.86 -29.33
C TRP A 142 -7.35 11.82 -29.88
N ASN A 143 -7.91 11.52 -31.07
CA ASN A 143 -9.02 12.26 -31.67
C ASN A 143 -8.86 13.81 -31.64
N GLY A 144 -7.66 14.31 -31.97
CA GLY A 144 -7.35 15.75 -31.97
C GLY A 144 -7.15 16.35 -30.57
N ARG A 145 -6.95 15.53 -29.54
CA ARG A 145 -6.63 15.89 -28.16
C ARG A 145 -5.29 15.26 -27.77
N VAL A 146 -4.71 15.73 -26.68
CA VAL A 146 -3.51 15.12 -26.07
C VAL A 146 -3.89 14.56 -24.72
N LEU A 147 -3.62 13.27 -24.50
CA LEU A 147 -3.73 12.60 -23.21
C LEU A 147 -2.35 12.62 -22.55
N ILE A 148 -2.27 13.10 -21.32
CA ILE A 148 -1.03 13.15 -20.53
C ILE A 148 -1.14 12.07 -19.45
N ASP A 149 -0.35 10.99 -19.57
CA ASP A 149 -0.26 9.95 -18.53
C ASP A 149 0.51 10.53 -17.35
N SER A 150 -0.16 10.64 -16.20
CA SER A 150 0.51 11.08 -14.98
C SER A 150 1.16 9.90 -14.29
N VAL A 151 2.35 10.13 -13.74
CA VAL A 151 2.86 9.27 -12.68
C VAL A 151 1.77 9.18 -11.60
N GLY A 152 1.48 7.98 -11.08
CA GLY A 152 0.34 7.71 -10.18
C GLY A 152 0.43 8.37 -8.79
N GLN A 153 1.09 9.51 -8.68
CA GLN A 153 1.27 10.30 -7.46
C GLN A 153 1.03 11.79 -7.79
N VAL A 154 0.19 12.46 -7.00
CA VAL A 154 0.39 13.91 -6.81
C VAL A 154 1.65 14.02 -5.97
N ILE A 155 2.75 14.41 -6.62
CA ILE A 155 3.95 14.82 -5.90
C ILE A 155 3.69 16.29 -5.54
N ASP A 156 3.44 16.58 -4.28
CA ASP A 156 3.53 17.95 -3.79
C ASP A 156 5.01 18.37 -3.90
N VAL A 157 5.35 19.08 -4.96
CA VAL A 157 6.72 19.56 -5.20
C VAL A 157 7.16 20.64 -4.18
N ASN A 158 6.24 21.15 -3.36
CA ASN A 158 6.57 21.99 -2.20
C ASN A 158 6.80 21.18 -0.92
N ARG A 159 6.50 19.87 -0.91
CA ARG A 159 6.93 18.98 0.17
C ARG A 159 8.38 18.57 -0.09
N PRO A 160 9.30 18.79 0.88
CA PRO A 160 10.65 18.28 0.73
C PRO A 160 10.58 16.75 0.52
N LEU A 161 11.26 16.30 -0.53
CA LEU A 161 11.43 14.90 -0.90
C LEU A 161 11.79 14.08 0.35
N MET A 162 11.07 12.96 0.56
CA MET A 162 11.35 11.95 1.59
C MET A 162 11.72 12.50 2.98
N VAL A 163 10.85 13.30 3.60
CA VAL A 163 10.91 13.52 5.05
C VAL A 163 9.69 12.87 5.70
N GLY A 164 9.91 12.07 6.74
CA GLY A 164 8.89 11.17 7.33
C GLY A 164 7.59 11.85 7.76
N TYR A 165 7.68 13.14 8.11
CA TYR A 165 6.57 14.00 8.53
C TYR A 165 6.60 15.36 7.83
N ASP A 166 5.42 15.87 7.48
CA ASP A 166 5.24 17.23 6.99
C ASP A 166 4.96 18.16 8.18
N PHE A 167 5.96 18.94 8.59
CA PHE A 167 5.83 19.92 9.68
C PHE A 167 5.37 21.30 9.23
N THR A 168 4.89 21.45 8.00
CA THR A 168 4.37 22.74 7.51
C THR A 168 3.25 23.23 8.43
N GLY A 169 3.37 24.48 8.87
CA GLY A 169 2.43 25.14 9.78
C GLY A 169 2.73 24.95 11.27
N CYS A 170 3.77 24.18 11.63
CA CYS A 170 4.28 24.15 13.00
C CYS A 170 5.30 25.27 13.20
N GLU A 171 5.14 26.06 14.25
CA GLU A 171 6.04 27.16 14.65
C GLU A 171 7.03 26.72 15.73
N THR A 172 6.71 25.66 16.50
CA THR A 172 7.54 25.18 17.62
C THR A 172 7.87 23.68 17.53
N PRO A 173 8.99 23.22 18.15
CA PRO A 173 9.30 21.79 18.24
C PRO A 173 8.24 20.95 18.99
N GLU A 174 7.52 21.56 19.94
CA GLU A 174 6.42 20.91 20.66
C GLU A 174 5.28 20.55 19.70
N GLU A 175 4.86 21.50 18.85
CA GLU A 175 3.85 21.27 17.82
C GLU A 175 4.31 20.21 16.80
N MET A 176 5.59 20.21 16.43
CA MET A 176 6.16 19.19 15.53
C MET A 176 6.10 17.80 16.16
N PHE A 177 6.49 17.68 17.42
CA PHE A 177 6.43 16.41 18.16
C PHE A 177 4.99 15.88 18.25
N GLU A 178 4.03 16.73 18.66
CA GLU A 178 2.63 16.34 18.75
C GLU A 178 2.09 15.92 17.38
N LYS A 179 2.39 16.68 16.32
CA LYS A 179 1.98 16.36 14.96
C LYS A 179 2.54 15.02 14.49
N ALA A 180 3.82 14.74 14.75
CA ALA A 180 4.45 13.47 14.38
C ALA A 180 3.72 12.28 15.04
N LEU A 181 3.48 12.33 16.36
CA LEU A 181 2.80 11.23 17.06
C LEU A 181 1.34 11.07 16.62
N ARG A 182 0.63 12.17 16.35
CA ARG A 182 -0.74 12.11 15.83
C ARG A 182 -0.79 11.44 14.46
N LEU A 183 0.15 11.79 13.56
CA LEU A 183 0.25 11.18 12.23
C LEU A 183 0.52 9.67 12.30
N GLU A 184 1.37 9.22 13.22
CA GLU A 184 1.61 7.79 13.47
C GLU A 184 0.35 7.09 14.01
N ALA A 185 -0.33 7.69 14.98
CA ALA A 185 -1.58 7.15 15.54
C ALA A 185 -2.68 7.06 14.47
N GLU A 186 -2.84 8.08 13.63
CA GLU A 186 -3.78 8.08 12.51
C GLU A 186 -3.48 6.94 11.52
N GLY A 187 -2.20 6.65 11.26
CA GLY A 187 -1.79 5.51 10.43
C GLY A 187 -2.27 4.17 10.96
N ILE A 188 -2.19 3.97 12.29
CA ILE A 188 -2.72 2.77 12.95
C ILE A 188 -4.25 2.75 12.88
N LEU A 189 -4.92 3.84 13.28
CA LEU A 189 -6.38 3.93 13.38
C LEU A 189 -7.05 3.72 12.02
N SER A 190 -6.52 4.32 10.96
CA SER A 190 -7.01 4.15 9.58
C SER A 190 -6.80 2.73 9.04
N SER A 191 -5.82 2.00 9.59
CA SER A 191 -5.54 0.61 9.22
C SER A 191 -6.49 -0.39 9.88
N ILE A 192 -7.17 -0.05 10.98
CA ILE A 192 -8.13 -0.94 11.66
C ILE A 192 -9.20 -1.50 10.69
N PRO A 193 -10.00 -0.67 10.00
CA PRO A 193 -11.07 -1.19 9.14
C PRO A 193 -10.55 -1.97 7.93
N SER A 194 -9.41 -1.55 7.34
CA SER A 194 -8.84 -2.16 6.14
C SER A 194 -8.12 -3.49 6.43
N ALA A 195 -7.48 -3.61 7.59
CA ALA A 195 -6.72 -4.78 7.98
C ALA A 195 -7.61 -5.88 8.60
N LYS A 196 -8.72 -5.50 9.26
CA LYS A 196 -9.52 -6.39 10.13
C LYS A 196 -9.90 -7.71 9.49
N GLU A 197 -10.47 -7.70 8.28
CA GLU A 197 -10.93 -8.92 7.62
C GLU A 197 -9.76 -9.87 7.32
N GLY A 198 -8.74 -9.36 6.63
CA GLY A 198 -7.54 -10.15 6.30
C GLY A 198 -6.80 -10.62 7.55
N PHE A 199 -6.78 -9.80 8.61
CA PHE A 199 -6.16 -10.13 9.89
C PHE A 199 -6.85 -11.33 10.55
N LEU A 200 -8.18 -11.34 10.63
CA LEU A 200 -8.92 -12.43 11.27
C LEU A 200 -8.76 -13.74 10.49
N LEU A 201 -8.82 -13.68 9.16
CA LEU A 201 -8.58 -14.84 8.29
C LEU A 201 -7.15 -15.38 8.47
N ALA A 202 -6.16 -14.49 8.49
CA ALA A 202 -4.77 -14.88 8.71
C ALA A 202 -4.56 -15.50 10.10
N LEU A 203 -5.11 -14.87 11.15
CA LEU A 203 -4.98 -15.34 12.52
C LEU A 203 -5.53 -16.77 12.68
N GLU A 204 -6.73 -17.03 12.16
CA GLU A 204 -7.36 -18.37 12.24
C GLU A 204 -6.53 -19.42 11.49
N ALA A 205 -6.17 -19.13 10.24
CA ALA A 205 -5.40 -20.06 9.41
C ALA A 205 -3.99 -20.31 9.96
N ILE A 206 -3.31 -19.26 10.45
CA ILE A 206 -2.00 -19.38 11.12
C ILE A 206 -2.14 -20.23 12.38
N HIS A 207 -3.12 -19.95 13.23
CA HIS A 207 -3.32 -20.70 14.47
C HIS A 207 -3.50 -22.19 14.20
N GLU A 208 -4.27 -22.56 13.18
CA GLU A 208 -4.45 -23.97 12.79
C GLU A 208 -3.13 -24.63 12.35
N ARG A 209 -2.34 -23.94 11.52
CA ARG A 209 -1.03 -24.44 11.03
C ARG A 209 -0.04 -24.66 12.17
N ILE A 210 0.06 -23.70 13.07
CA ILE A 210 0.94 -23.80 14.25
C ILE A 210 0.48 -24.94 15.17
N ARG A 211 -0.83 -25.11 15.39
CA ARG A 211 -1.37 -26.23 16.19
C ARG A 211 -1.05 -27.60 15.58
N LYS A 212 -0.89 -27.69 14.25
CA LYS A 212 -0.48 -28.90 13.52
C LYS A 212 1.05 -29.09 13.46
N GLY A 213 1.82 -28.28 14.19
CA GLY A 213 3.28 -28.37 14.26
C GLY A 213 4.02 -27.65 13.12
N GLY A 214 3.33 -26.76 12.39
CA GLY A 214 3.96 -25.87 11.42
C GLY A 214 4.74 -24.74 12.09
N LYS A 215 5.50 -24.02 11.27
CA LYS A 215 6.21 -22.79 11.67
C LYS A 215 5.80 -21.59 10.83
N ILE A 216 6.16 -20.40 11.31
CA ILE A 216 6.09 -19.16 10.55
C ILE A 216 7.45 -18.89 9.91
N VAL A 217 7.46 -18.39 8.69
CA VAL A 217 8.62 -17.74 8.07
C VAL A 217 8.23 -16.31 7.76
N THR A 218 9.01 -15.33 8.21
CA THR A 218 8.79 -13.91 7.92
C THR A 218 9.85 -13.39 6.95
N THR A 219 9.44 -12.50 6.04
CA THR A 219 10.36 -11.85 5.11
C THR A 219 9.89 -10.45 4.70
N GLY A 220 10.85 -9.61 4.32
CA GLY A 220 10.64 -8.23 3.88
C GLY A 220 11.97 -7.57 3.50
N ALA A 221 11.90 -6.39 2.88
CA ALA A 221 13.05 -5.58 2.49
C ALA A 221 13.04 -4.21 3.15
N GLY A 222 14.23 -3.64 3.42
CA GLY A 222 14.38 -2.32 4.04
C GLY A 222 13.58 -2.19 5.35
N ALA A 223 12.73 -1.16 5.47
CA ALA A 223 11.85 -0.97 6.64
C ALA A 223 10.98 -2.21 6.95
N SER A 224 10.52 -2.92 5.91
CA SER A 224 9.69 -4.11 6.07
C SER A 224 10.48 -5.30 6.60
N ALA A 225 11.81 -5.34 6.41
CA ALA A 225 12.67 -6.34 7.03
C ALA A 225 12.71 -6.17 8.56
N LEU A 226 12.76 -4.93 9.05
CA LEU A 226 12.70 -4.63 10.49
C LEU A 226 11.36 -5.08 11.10
N VAL A 227 10.25 -4.93 10.37
CA VAL A 227 8.95 -5.46 10.80
C VAL A 227 8.97 -7.00 10.85
N ALA A 228 9.55 -7.66 9.83
CA ALA A 228 9.66 -9.11 9.78
C ALA A 228 10.49 -9.66 10.95
N GLU A 229 11.59 -8.98 11.29
CA GLU A 229 12.45 -9.28 12.44
C GLU A 229 11.71 -9.11 13.76
N GLU A 230 10.97 -8.02 13.93
CA GLU A 230 10.22 -7.77 15.16
C GLU A 230 9.09 -8.79 15.35
N ILE A 231 8.37 -9.16 14.29
CA ILE A 231 7.36 -10.24 14.35
C ILE A 231 8.02 -11.56 14.78
N ALA A 232 9.17 -11.89 14.20
CA ALA A 232 9.91 -13.10 14.59
C ALA A 232 10.38 -13.05 16.05
N GLY A 233 10.84 -11.88 16.52
CA GLY A 233 11.18 -11.64 17.92
C GLY A 233 10.02 -11.93 18.86
N GLN A 234 8.83 -11.39 18.56
CA GLN A 234 7.62 -11.70 19.34
C GLN A 234 7.25 -13.20 19.28
N CYS A 235 7.46 -13.86 18.15
CA CYS A 235 7.24 -15.31 18.04
C CYS A 235 8.17 -16.08 18.98
N TYR A 236 9.44 -15.67 19.08
CA TYR A 236 10.40 -16.28 20.01
C TYR A 236 9.97 -16.06 21.47
N GLU A 237 9.54 -14.86 21.83
CA GLU A 237 9.06 -14.54 23.18
C GLU A 237 7.76 -15.29 23.57
N THR A 238 7.02 -15.82 22.60
CA THR A 238 5.73 -16.52 22.80
C THR A 238 5.76 -18.00 22.42
N GLY A 239 6.96 -18.53 22.10
CA GLY A 239 7.14 -19.94 21.74
C GLY A 239 6.41 -20.37 20.46
N VAL A 240 6.17 -19.43 19.54
CA VAL A 240 5.72 -19.74 18.18
C VAL A 240 6.96 -20.06 17.34
N PRO A 241 7.09 -21.27 16.75
CA PRO A 241 8.22 -21.58 15.88
C PRO A 241 8.28 -20.62 14.70
N CYS A 242 9.39 -19.91 14.55
CA CYS A 242 9.55 -18.88 13.52
C CYS A 242 10.96 -18.89 12.92
N LEU A 243 11.07 -18.52 11.64
CA LEU A 243 12.33 -18.16 10.99
C LEU A 243 12.17 -16.77 10.35
N CYS A 244 13.11 -15.87 10.58
CA CYS A 244 13.17 -14.60 9.86
C CYS A 244 14.25 -14.68 8.79
N ILE A 245 13.87 -14.46 7.52
CA ILE A 245 14.81 -14.49 6.40
C ILE A 245 14.55 -13.27 5.54
N THR A 246 15.48 -12.32 5.60
CA THR A 246 15.38 -11.02 4.94
C THR A 246 16.72 -10.70 4.27
N ASN A 247 16.70 -9.76 3.33
CA ASN A 247 17.92 -9.13 2.84
C ASN A 247 18.19 -7.83 3.61
N ASN A 248 18.03 -7.80 4.94
CA ASN A 248 17.97 -6.56 5.74
C ASN A 248 19.22 -5.65 5.60
N MET A 249 19.28 -4.91 4.50
CA MET A 249 20.29 -3.91 4.24
C MET A 249 20.03 -2.64 5.05
N ALA A 250 18.88 -2.50 5.71
CA ALA A 250 18.55 -1.34 6.54
C ALA A 250 19.37 -1.29 7.85
N GLN A 251 20.11 -2.35 8.19
CA GLN A 251 21.13 -2.31 9.25
C GLN A 251 22.45 -1.66 8.78
N ALA A 252 22.70 -1.61 7.47
CA ALA A 252 23.94 -1.12 6.88
C ALA A 252 23.75 0.13 5.98
N LEU A 253 22.53 0.44 5.56
CA LEU A 253 22.17 1.51 4.65
C LEU A 253 20.97 2.31 5.20
N PRO A 254 20.78 3.58 4.79
CA PRO A 254 19.56 4.31 5.10
C PRO A 254 18.32 3.52 4.69
N VAL A 255 17.34 3.43 5.59
CA VAL A 255 16.14 2.60 5.44
C VAL A 255 15.39 2.84 4.13
N SER A 256 15.35 4.10 3.67
CA SER A 256 14.73 4.49 2.39
C SER A 256 15.49 4.00 1.16
N PHE A 257 16.82 3.88 1.24
CA PHE A 257 17.68 3.37 0.17
C PHE A 257 17.71 1.83 0.14
N ALA A 258 17.65 1.17 1.30
CA ALA A 258 17.61 -0.28 1.41
C ALA A 258 16.37 -0.91 0.72
N LYS A 259 15.32 -0.11 0.46
CA LYS A 259 14.09 -0.56 -0.18
C LYS A 259 14.29 -0.95 -1.67
N GLY A 260 15.27 -0.40 -2.37
CA GLY A 260 15.50 -0.65 -3.81
C GLY A 260 16.72 -1.52 -4.13
N THR A 261 17.50 -1.91 -3.13
CA THR A 261 18.71 -2.72 -3.32
C THR A 261 18.36 -4.21 -3.26
N GLY A 262 18.72 -4.98 -4.28
CA GLY A 262 18.53 -6.45 -4.25
C GLY A 262 17.09 -6.92 -4.46
N GLU A 263 16.21 -6.10 -5.04
CA GLU A 263 14.82 -6.52 -5.27
C GLU A 263 14.72 -7.70 -6.25
N GLU A 264 15.67 -7.88 -7.17
CA GLU A 264 15.73 -9.00 -8.13
C GLU A 264 16.53 -10.22 -7.62
N GLU A 265 16.54 -10.46 -6.31
CA GLU A 265 17.21 -11.61 -5.70
C GLU A 265 16.39 -12.91 -5.81
N GLY A 266 16.23 -13.44 -7.02
CA GLY A 266 15.52 -14.70 -7.25
C GLY A 266 16.10 -15.90 -6.46
N GLY A 267 17.40 -15.87 -6.18
CA GLY A 267 18.06 -16.86 -5.32
C GLY A 267 17.56 -16.82 -3.87
N LEU A 268 17.41 -15.63 -3.30
CA LEU A 268 16.86 -15.45 -1.95
C LEU A 268 15.39 -15.86 -1.89
N ALA A 269 14.59 -15.48 -2.90
CA ALA A 269 13.19 -15.88 -3.00
C ALA A 269 13.04 -17.41 -2.95
N ARG A 270 13.87 -18.12 -3.72
CA ARG A 270 13.90 -19.58 -3.73
C ARG A 270 14.34 -20.15 -2.38
N PHE A 271 15.38 -19.60 -1.78
CA PHE A 271 15.86 -20.04 -0.47
C PHE A 271 14.79 -19.91 0.62
N ILE A 272 14.06 -18.78 0.65
CA ILE A 272 12.93 -18.56 1.57
C ILE A 272 11.83 -19.59 1.32
N ALA A 273 11.44 -19.81 0.07
CA ALA A 273 10.42 -20.79 -0.30
C ALA A 273 10.86 -22.24 -0.01
N ASP A 274 12.16 -22.52 0.03
CA ASP A 274 12.72 -23.81 0.43
C ASP A 274 12.66 -24.05 1.95
N GLN A 275 12.41 -23.01 2.75
CA GLN A 275 12.23 -23.15 4.20
C GLN A 275 10.80 -23.50 4.62
N VAL A 276 9.82 -23.54 3.71
CA VAL A 276 8.42 -23.83 4.04
C VAL A 276 7.90 -25.09 3.36
N THR A 277 6.99 -25.78 4.05
CA THR A 277 6.19 -26.91 3.52
C THR A 277 4.70 -26.59 3.59
N GLU A 278 3.84 -27.54 3.20
CA GLU A 278 2.39 -27.42 3.26
C GLU A 278 1.83 -27.24 4.68
N LYS A 279 2.64 -27.43 5.72
CA LYS A 279 2.27 -27.22 7.13
C LYS A 279 2.59 -25.81 7.61
N ASP A 280 3.41 -25.08 6.87
CA ASP A 280 4.01 -23.82 7.32
C ASP A 280 3.27 -22.60 6.77
N VAL A 281 3.67 -21.43 7.29
CA VAL A 281 3.17 -20.13 6.90
C VAL A 281 4.33 -19.27 6.41
N LEU A 282 4.20 -18.62 5.25
CA LEU A 282 5.08 -17.52 4.84
C LEU A 282 4.34 -16.19 4.94
N ILE A 283 4.88 -15.26 5.73
CA ILE A 283 4.39 -13.88 5.85
C ILE A 283 5.35 -12.95 5.08
N GLY A 284 4.91 -12.47 3.93
CA GLY A 284 5.61 -11.48 3.12
C GLY A 284 5.19 -10.06 3.46
N ILE A 285 6.15 -9.19 3.77
CA ILE A 285 5.88 -7.82 4.20
C ILE A 285 6.49 -6.86 3.17
N SER A 286 5.65 -6.06 2.53
CA SER A 286 6.10 -4.98 1.65
C SER A 286 5.03 -3.91 1.55
N ALA A 287 5.39 -2.68 1.93
CA ALA A 287 4.54 -1.51 1.82
C ALA A 287 3.96 -1.31 0.40
N SER A 288 4.81 -1.33 -0.63
CA SER A 288 4.37 -1.21 -2.03
C SER A 288 3.80 -2.51 -2.59
N GLY A 289 4.23 -3.65 -2.02
CA GLY A 289 3.95 -4.99 -2.55
C GLY A 289 4.63 -5.29 -3.88
N GLY A 290 5.55 -4.42 -4.33
CA GLY A 290 6.29 -4.56 -5.59
C GLY A 290 7.70 -5.14 -5.44
N THR A 291 8.15 -5.43 -4.22
CA THR A 291 9.50 -5.93 -3.95
C THR A 291 9.68 -7.33 -4.53
N GLY A 292 10.52 -7.46 -5.56
CA GLY A 292 10.73 -8.65 -6.39
C GLY A 292 10.82 -9.96 -5.63
N PHE A 293 11.86 -10.11 -4.80
CA PHE A 293 12.10 -11.37 -4.10
C PHE A 293 10.99 -11.72 -3.09
N VAL A 294 10.31 -10.72 -2.50
CA VAL A 294 9.26 -10.95 -1.49
C VAL A 294 8.03 -11.56 -2.15
N TYR A 295 7.54 -10.98 -3.26
CA TYR A 295 6.38 -11.56 -3.94
C TYR A 295 6.70 -12.87 -4.66
N GLU A 296 7.94 -13.04 -5.16
CA GLU A 296 8.39 -14.32 -5.73
C GLU A 296 8.49 -15.41 -4.66
N ALA A 297 9.00 -15.11 -3.46
CA ALA A 297 9.03 -16.06 -2.34
C ALA A 297 7.62 -16.52 -1.96
N VAL A 298 6.67 -15.58 -1.87
CA VAL A 298 5.25 -15.85 -1.62
C VAL A 298 4.65 -16.73 -2.71
N ARG A 299 4.89 -16.41 -3.99
CA ARG A 299 4.40 -17.21 -5.12
C ARG A 299 4.92 -18.65 -5.06
N LEU A 300 6.22 -18.84 -4.82
CA LEU A 300 6.86 -20.15 -4.74
C LEU A 300 6.41 -20.94 -3.51
N ALA A 301 6.27 -20.31 -2.35
CA ALA A 301 5.75 -20.92 -1.13
C ALA A 301 4.31 -21.43 -1.31
N ARG A 302 3.47 -20.64 -1.98
CA ARG A 302 2.09 -21.03 -2.29
C ARG A 302 2.05 -22.26 -3.21
N GLN A 303 2.94 -22.34 -4.21
CA GLN A 303 3.05 -23.51 -5.08
C GLN A 303 3.43 -24.79 -4.33
N LYS A 304 4.09 -24.66 -3.17
CA LYS A 304 4.43 -25.78 -2.28
C LYS A 304 3.32 -26.11 -1.27
N GLY A 305 2.20 -25.40 -1.30
CA GLY A 305 1.07 -25.59 -0.39
C GLY A 305 1.21 -24.92 0.97
N ALA A 306 2.25 -24.10 1.19
CA ALA A 306 2.35 -23.30 2.40
C ALA A 306 1.24 -22.24 2.42
N LEU A 307 0.73 -21.92 3.61
CA LEU A 307 -0.15 -20.77 3.77
C LEU A 307 0.65 -19.49 3.49
N THR A 308 0.10 -18.59 2.69
CA THR A 308 0.79 -17.34 2.33
C THR A 308 -0.01 -16.11 2.73
N VAL A 309 0.63 -15.25 3.52
CA VAL A 309 0.03 -14.02 4.04
C VAL A 309 0.85 -12.83 3.58
N ALA A 310 0.19 -11.78 3.08
CA ALA A 310 0.82 -10.52 2.75
C ALA A 310 0.41 -9.43 3.75
N ILE A 311 1.38 -8.65 4.25
CA ILE A 311 1.14 -7.38 4.95
C ILE A 311 1.59 -6.24 4.03
N THR A 312 0.65 -5.45 3.53
CA THR A 312 0.89 -4.44 2.48
C THR A 312 -0.12 -3.30 2.51
N GLU A 313 0.19 -2.15 1.91
CA GLU A 313 -0.80 -1.07 1.69
C GLU A 313 -1.61 -1.27 0.41
N ASN A 314 -1.20 -2.18 -0.48
CA ASN A 314 -1.83 -2.34 -1.78
C ASN A 314 -2.18 -3.81 -2.07
N ARG A 315 -3.47 -4.13 -1.97
CA ARG A 315 -3.99 -5.48 -2.27
C ARG A 315 -3.78 -5.88 -3.72
N ASP A 316 -3.77 -4.92 -4.65
CA ASP A 316 -3.61 -5.16 -6.07
C ASP A 316 -2.14 -5.27 -6.52
N SER A 317 -1.19 -5.19 -5.58
CA SER A 317 0.23 -5.33 -5.86
C SER A 317 0.62 -6.77 -6.26
N PRO A 318 1.81 -6.99 -6.87
CA PRO A 318 2.33 -8.33 -7.11
C PRO A 318 2.30 -9.21 -5.86
N LEU A 319 2.70 -8.70 -4.69
CA LEU A 319 2.62 -9.41 -3.42
C LEU A 319 1.18 -9.79 -3.06
N GLY A 320 0.25 -8.83 -3.13
CA GLY A 320 -1.15 -9.06 -2.78
C GLY A 320 -1.85 -10.06 -3.70
N LYS A 321 -1.54 -10.05 -5.01
CA LYS A 321 -2.06 -11.00 -6.00
C LYS A 321 -1.53 -12.44 -5.79
N ASN A 322 -0.30 -12.59 -5.30
CA ASN A 322 0.31 -13.91 -5.11
C ASN A 322 0.00 -14.55 -3.76
N ALA A 323 -0.26 -13.75 -2.71
CA ALA A 323 -0.65 -14.26 -1.40
C ALA A 323 -2.07 -14.87 -1.40
N GLU A 324 -2.30 -15.82 -0.49
CA GLU A 324 -3.63 -16.37 -0.23
C GLU A 324 -4.47 -15.41 0.62
N ILE A 325 -3.86 -14.79 1.62
CA ILE A 325 -4.51 -13.84 2.53
C ILE A 325 -3.75 -12.52 2.52
N VAL A 326 -4.45 -11.39 2.44
CA VAL A 326 -3.87 -10.05 2.47
C VAL A 326 -4.39 -9.28 3.67
N ILE A 327 -3.48 -8.92 4.57
CA ILE A 327 -3.70 -7.96 5.65
C ILE A 327 -3.31 -6.58 5.10
N LYS A 328 -4.32 -5.81 4.69
CA LYS A 328 -4.11 -4.50 4.07
C LYS A 328 -4.13 -3.40 5.13
N SER A 329 -3.05 -2.65 5.30
CA SER A 329 -3.06 -1.40 6.07
C SER A 329 -3.46 -0.21 5.18
N ASN A 330 -3.80 0.92 5.81
CA ASN A 330 -4.18 2.15 5.10
C ASN A 330 -3.52 3.38 5.73
N ALA A 331 -2.22 3.28 6.02
CA ALA A 331 -1.46 4.28 6.76
C ALA A 331 -1.02 5.48 5.91
N LYS A 332 -1.30 5.49 4.59
CA LYS A 332 -0.98 6.59 3.66
C LYS A 332 -2.20 7.27 3.00
N PRO A 333 -3.13 7.89 3.75
CA PRO A 333 -4.20 8.67 3.14
C PRO A 333 -3.72 9.93 2.40
N GLU A 334 -2.49 10.41 2.65
CA GLU A 334 -2.00 11.72 2.13
C GLU A 334 -0.65 11.69 1.39
N GLY A 335 -0.19 10.52 0.96
CA GLY A 335 1.06 10.37 0.20
C GLY A 335 2.19 9.63 0.94
N PRO A 336 3.43 9.65 0.42
CA PRO A 336 4.48 8.72 0.81
C PRO A 336 5.10 9.06 2.17
N SER A 337 4.53 8.54 3.27
CA SER A 337 5.24 8.46 4.57
C SER A 337 5.59 6.99 4.86
N SER A 338 6.88 6.67 4.88
CA SER A 338 7.36 5.31 5.18
C SER A 338 7.22 4.96 6.67
N THR A 339 7.25 5.94 7.57
CA THR A 339 7.21 5.74 9.02
C THR A 339 5.83 5.27 9.47
N ARG A 340 4.76 5.95 9.04
CA ARG A 340 3.37 5.57 9.35
C ARG A 340 3.03 4.14 8.96
N ILE A 341 3.46 3.71 7.77
CA ILE A 341 3.28 2.31 7.35
C ILE A 341 4.06 1.38 8.26
N GLN A 342 5.32 1.69 8.51
CA GLN A 342 6.17 0.83 9.33
C GLN A 342 5.53 0.64 10.72
N THR A 343 5.08 1.71 11.36
CA THR A 343 4.38 1.66 12.65
C THR A 343 3.07 0.89 12.57
N ALA A 344 2.25 1.11 11.53
CA ALA A 344 1.01 0.36 11.36
C ALA A 344 1.26 -1.14 11.14
N HIS A 345 2.24 -1.50 10.30
CA HIS A 345 2.64 -2.89 10.08
C HIS A 345 3.24 -3.53 11.33
N LEU A 346 4.01 -2.79 12.14
CA LEU A 346 4.51 -3.25 13.44
C LEU A 346 3.34 -3.55 14.39
N ALA A 347 2.40 -2.61 14.53
CA ALA A 347 1.22 -2.79 15.39
C ALA A 347 0.37 -3.99 14.95
N ILE A 348 0.18 -4.18 13.63
CA ILE A 348 -0.50 -5.35 13.06
C ILE A 348 0.25 -6.64 13.40
N GLY A 349 1.59 -6.65 13.24
CA GLY A 349 2.44 -7.79 13.57
C GLY A 349 2.41 -8.15 15.05
N HIS A 350 2.51 -7.16 15.93
CA HIS A 350 2.36 -7.31 17.38
C HIS A 350 1.00 -7.89 17.74
N ALA A 351 -0.09 -7.32 17.21
CA ALA A 351 -1.43 -7.82 17.44
C ALA A 351 -1.57 -9.28 17.00
N LEU A 352 -1.01 -9.66 15.84
CA LEU A 352 -1.06 -11.03 15.33
C LEU A 352 -0.42 -12.01 16.31
N VAL A 353 0.79 -11.72 16.77
CA VAL A 353 1.54 -12.65 17.64
C VAL A 353 0.98 -12.67 19.06
N CYS A 354 0.65 -11.51 19.64
CA CYS A 354 0.07 -11.43 20.99
C CYS A 354 -1.29 -12.12 21.06
N ILE A 355 -2.15 -11.95 20.05
CA ILE A 355 -3.45 -12.64 20.01
C ILE A 355 -3.25 -14.13 19.78
N LEU A 356 -2.31 -14.54 18.92
CA LEU A 356 -1.98 -15.97 18.74
C LEU A 356 -1.48 -16.61 20.04
N ALA A 357 -0.65 -15.91 20.82
CA ALA A 357 -0.18 -16.36 22.12
C ALA A 357 -1.33 -16.49 23.13
N ALA A 358 -2.23 -15.51 23.17
CA ALA A 358 -3.43 -15.55 24.00
C ALA A 358 -4.35 -16.73 23.65
N LEU A 359 -4.56 -17.01 22.36
CA LEU A 359 -5.35 -18.16 21.89
C LEU A 359 -4.70 -19.51 22.23
N ARG A 360 -3.38 -19.55 22.32
CA ARG A 360 -2.60 -20.72 22.75
C ARG A 360 -2.51 -20.86 24.28
N GLY A 361 -3.01 -19.87 25.03
CA GLY A 361 -2.96 -19.86 26.50
C GLY A 361 -1.57 -19.64 27.08
N VAL A 362 -0.66 -19.00 26.33
CA VAL A 362 0.72 -18.76 26.79
C VAL A 362 0.70 -17.86 28.03
N THR A 363 1.28 -18.36 29.12
CA THR A 363 1.43 -17.62 30.38
C THR A 363 2.66 -16.72 30.38
N ALA A 364 2.68 -15.77 31.31
CA ALA A 364 3.85 -14.93 31.56
C ALA A 364 5.10 -15.75 31.90
N GLU A 365 4.94 -16.79 32.71
CA GLU A 365 6.01 -17.69 33.10
C GLU A 365 6.57 -18.47 31.90
N GLU A 366 5.72 -18.98 31.02
CA GLU A 366 6.15 -19.65 29.78
C GLU A 366 6.86 -18.68 28.84
N SER A 367 6.35 -17.45 28.69
CA SER A 367 7.02 -16.42 27.90
C SER A 367 8.44 -16.13 28.42
N ILE A 368 8.62 -16.02 29.74
CA ILE A 368 9.95 -15.87 30.35
C ILE A 368 10.85 -17.07 30.05
N GLN A 369 10.31 -18.29 30.09
CA GLN A 369 11.08 -19.50 29.76
C GLN A 369 11.51 -19.55 28.29
N TYR A 370 10.70 -19.02 27.36
CA TYR A 370 11.11 -18.92 25.96
C TYR A 370 12.23 -17.89 25.76
N MET A 371 12.26 -16.83 26.56
CA MET A 371 13.29 -15.77 26.48
C MET A 371 14.61 -16.16 27.14
N LEU A 372 14.56 -16.94 28.23
CA LEU A 372 15.73 -17.26 29.04
C LEU A 372 15.89 -18.77 29.18
N PRO A 373 17.04 -19.34 28.76
CA PRO A 373 17.29 -20.76 28.97
C PRO A 373 17.35 -21.16 30.46
N GLU A 374 17.58 -20.19 31.36
CA GLU A 374 17.55 -20.39 32.82
C GLU A 374 16.86 -19.23 33.56
N LYS A 375 16.13 -19.55 34.64
CA LYS A 375 15.41 -18.57 35.45
C LYS A 375 16.37 -17.73 36.31
N ILE A 376 16.61 -16.48 35.93
CA ILE A 376 17.44 -15.55 36.70
C ILE A 376 16.61 -14.92 37.82
N ALA A 377 16.78 -15.40 39.06
CA ALA A 377 15.96 -15.02 40.23
C ALA A 377 15.93 -13.51 40.55
N THR A 378 16.93 -12.74 40.10
CA THR A 378 17.06 -11.30 40.37
C THR A 378 16.44 -10.41 39.30
N LYS A 379 16.05 -10.95 38.13
CA LYS A 379 15.55 -10.16 37.00
C LYS A 379 14.02 -10.22 36.96
N LYS A 380 13.35 -9.21 37.52
CA LYS A 380 11.92 -8.97 37.26
C LYS A 380 11.80 -8.36 35.86
N MET A 381 11.56 -9.17 34.85
CA MET A 381 11.19 -8.64 33.53
C MET A 381 9.71 -8.27 33.53
N GLY A 382 9.40 -7.12 32.93
CA GLY A 382 8.02 -6.81 32.58
C GLY A 382 7.53 -7.85 31.58
N ILE A 383 6.35 -8.41 31.86
CA ILE A 383 5.58 -9.16 30.88
C ILE A 383 5.16 -8.14 29.82
N LYS A 384 5.37 -8.43 28.54
CA LYS A 384 4.79 -7.62 27.47
C LYS A 384 3.28 -7.81 27.40
#